data_AF-A0A544VZ46-F1
#
_entry.id   AF-A0A544VZ46-F1
#
_cell.length_a   1.000
_cell.length_b   1.000
_cell.length_c   1.000
_cell.angle_alpha   90.00
_cell.angle_beta   90.00
_cell.angle_gamma   90.00
#
_symmetry.space_group_name_H-M   'P 1'
#
loop_
_entity.id
_entity.type
_entity.pdbx_description
1 polymer ?
#
loop_
_entity_poly.entity_id
_entity_poly.type
_entity_poly.pdbx_seq_one_letter_code
_entity_poly.pdbx_strand_id
1 'polypeptide(L)' 'MGAMSEQDALVHVHQRLSSRHSELTSEEILVVIQSAHASFDESPIRDFVPLLVERRAGAELSARESPTSV' A
#
# COMPACT_ATOMS: atom_id res chain seq x y z
N MET A 1 25.75 0.91 -3.01
CA MET A 1 24.29 0.94 -3.27
C MET A 1 23.62 1.17 -1.94
N GLY A 2 23.01 2.35 -1.74
CA GLY A 2 22.31 2.66 -0.50
C GLY A 2 21.12 1.71 -0.34
N ALA A 3 20.96 1.11 0.83
CA ALA A 3 19.77 0.35 1.14
C ALA A 3 18.56 1.27 0.93
N MET A 4 17.59 0.86 0.10
CA MET A 4 16.31 1.56 0.01
C MET A 4 15.69 1.55 1.40
N SER A 5 15.35 2.73 1.92
CA SER A 5 14.66 2.80 3.20
C SER A 5 13.26 2.25 3.05
N GLU A 6 12.65 1.84 4.16
CA GLU A 6 11.23 1.47 4.21
C GLU A 6 10.35 2.55 3.57
N GLN A 7 10.66 3.84 3.80
CA GLN A 7 9.95 4.96 3.18
C GLN A 7 10.11 5.00 1.66
N ASP A 8 11.31 4.77 1.12
CA ASP A 8 11.51 4.70 -0.35
C ASP A 8 10.71 3.54 -0.95
N ALA A 9 10.71 2.39 -0.27
CA ALA A 9 9.94 1.24 -0.70
C ALA A 9 8.42 1.53 -0.69
N LEU A 10 7.91 2.24 0.32
CA LEU A 10 6.50 2.66 0.38
C LEU A 10 6.13 3.67 -0.72
N VAL A 11 7.04 4.57 -1.11
CA VAL A 11 6.82 5.47 -2.27
C VAL A 11 6.67 4.66 -3.55
N HIS A 12 7.51 3.63 -3.75
CA HIS A 12 7.36 2.74 -4.91
C HIS A 12 6.06 1.93 -4.87
N VAL A 13 5.63 1.49 -3.69
CA VAL A 13 4.31 0.83 -3.51
C VAL A 13 3.18 1.77 -3.91
N HIS A 14 3.21 3.04 -3.47
CA HIS A 14 2.22 4.04 -3.85
C HIS A 14 2.16 4.27 -5.36
N GLN A 15 3.31 4.37 -6.03
CA GLN A 15 3.37 4.50 -7.48
C GLN A 15 2.78 3.28 -8.20
N ARG A 16 3.10 2.06 -7.74
CA ARG A 16 2.56 0.82 -8.32
C ARG A 16 1.06 0.71 -8.15
N LEU A 17 0.56 0.96 -6.94
CA LEU A 17 -0.88 0.92 -6.65
C LEU A 17 -1.63 2.02 -7.40
N SER A 18 -1.09 3.24 -7.50
CA SER A 18 -1.69 4.32 -8.31
C SER A 18 -1.74 3.98 -9.79
N SER A 19 -0.71 3.32 -10.31
CA SER A 19 -0.69 2.87 -11.71
C SER A 19 -1.68 1.74 -11.96
N ARG A 20 -1.92 0.87 -10.97
CA ARG A 20 -2.84 -0.27 -11.07
C ARG A 20 -4.30 0.15 -10.86
N HIS A 21 -4.55 1.08 -9.96
CA HIS A 21 -5.87 1.53 -9.52
C HIS A 21 -6.16 2.95 -10.00
N SER A 22 -6.15 3.15 -11.33
CA SER A 22 -6.31 4.49 -11.92
C SER A 22 -7.71 5.09 -11.73
N GLU A 23 -8.67 4.29 -11.27
CA GLU A 23 -10.04 4.73 -10.95
C GLU A 23 -10.14 5.42 -9.58
N LEU A 24 -9.14 5.21 -8.71
CA LEU A 24 -9.07 5.79 -7.37
C LEU A 24 -8.12 6.99 -7.34
N THR A 25 -8.38 7.92 -6.41
CA THR A 25 -7.50 9.08 -6.25
C THR A 25 -6.19 8.71 -5.53
N SER A 26 -5.10 9.40 -5.87
CA SER A 26 -3.82 9.22 -5.18
C SER A 26 -3.90 9.42 -3.66
N GLU A 27 -4.83 10.25 -3.20
CA GLU A 27 -5.08 10.50 -1.77
C GLU A 27 -5.73 9.27 -1.10
N GLU A 28 -6.75 8.66 -1.73
CA GLU A 28 -7.37 7.43 -1.22
C GLU A 28 -6.37 6.28 -1.13
N ILE A 29 -5.54 6.12 -2.15
CA ILE A 29 -4.48 5.11 -2.18
C ILE A 29 -3.47 5.36 -1.06
N LEU A 30 -3.08 6.61 -0.84
CA LEU A 30 -2.15 6.99 0.23
C LEU A 30 -2.74 6.71 1.63
N VAL A 31 -4.02 6.98 1.84
CA VAL A 31 -4.71 6.69 3.10
C VAL A 31 -4.72 5.18 3.38
N VAL A 32 -5.01 4.36 2.37
CA VAL A 32 -5.01 2.89 2.50
C VAL A 32 -3.61 2.37 2.82
N ILE A 33 -2.58 2.87 2.11
CA ILE A 33 -1.19 2.48 2.36
C ILE A 33 -0.78 2.84 3.79
N GLN A 34 -1.10 4.04 4.28
CA GLN A 34 -0.77 4.47 5.64
C GLN A 34 -1.50 3.61 6.69
N SER A 35 -2.78 3.31 6.49
CA SER A 35 -3.56 2.43 7.37
C SER A 35 -2.97 1.01 7.43
N ALA A 36 -2.62 0.46 6.26
CA ALA A 36 -1.96 -0.84 6.17
C ALA A 36 -0.58 -0.84 6.82
N HIS A 37 0.19 0.24 6.66
CA HIS A 37 1.52 0.42 7.25
C HIS A 37 1.48 0.51 8.78
N ALA A 38 0.55 1.30 9.33
CA ALA A 38 0.34 1.42 10.77
C ALA A 38 -0.04 0.07 11.43
N SER A 39 -0.65 -0.86 10.68
CA SER A 39 -0.96 -2.20 11.18
C SER A 39 0.30 -3.04 11.47
N PHE A 40 1.46 -2.61 10.97
CA PHE A 40 2.74 -3.29 11.17
C PHE A 40 3.68 -2.52 12.11
N ASP A 41 3.22 -1.47 12.80
CA ASP A 41 4.11 -0.65 13.63
C ASP A 41 4.80 -1.44 14.75
N GLU A 42 4.12 -2.45 15.29
CA GLU A 42 4.63 -3.35 16.33
C GLU A 42 5.52 -4.48 15.79
N SER A 43 5.74 -4.56 14.47
CA SER A 43 6.53 -5.63 13.86
C SER A 43 8.03 -5.39 14.03
N PRO A 44 8.79 -6.34 14.61
CA PRO A 44 10.23 -6.19 14.85
C PRO A 44 11.07 -6.34 13.58
N ILE A 45 10.55 -6.94 12.52
CA ILE A 45 11.22 -7.12 11.22
C ILE A 45 10.52 -6.25 10.19
N ARG A 46 11.21 -5.23 9.69
CA ARG A 46 10.62 -4.22 8.79
C ARG A 46 10.94 -4.40 7.31
N ASP A 47 11.90 -5.25 6.94
CA ASP A 47 12.25 -5.53 5.55
C ASP A 47 11.06 -6.02 4.70
N PHE A 48 10.11 -6.73 5.31
CA PHE A 48 8.94 -7.28 4.61
C PHE A 48 7.71 -6.39 4.72
N VAL A 49 7.74 -5.34 5.55
CA VAL A 49 6.59 -4.45 5.75
C VAL A 49 6.12 -3.83 4.44
N PRO A 50 6.98 -3.31 3.55
CA PRO A 50 6.53 -2.75 2.27
C PRO A 50 5.74 -3.74 1.40
N LEU A 51 6.17 -5.01 1.35
CA LEU A 51 5.49 -6.06 0.58
C LEU A 51 4.13 -6.43 1.19
N LEU A 52 4.06 -6.50 2.51
CA LEU A 52 2.81 -6.80 3.22
C LEU A 52 1.81 -5.65 3.11
N VAL A 53 2.30 -4.41 3.20
CA VAL A 53 1.52 -3.19 2.97
C VAL A 53 0.97 -3.17 1.55
N GLU A 54 1.80 -3.41 0.54
CA GLU A 54 1.36 -3.48 -0.87
C GLU A 54 0.26 -4.51 -1.07
N ARG A 55 0.43 -5.72 -0.51
CA ARG A 55 -0.57 -6.78 -0.62
C ARG A 55 -1.88 -6.41 0.06
N ARG A 56 -1.83 -5.88 1.28
CA ARG A 56 -3.02 -5.49 2.04
C ARG A 56 -3.75 -4.33 1.38
N ALA A 57 -3.01 -3.29 1.00
CA ALA A 57 -3.55 -2.11 0.34
C ALA A 57 -4.17 -2.47 -1.01
N GLY A 58 -3.50 -3.28 -1.84
CA GLY A 58 -4.06 -3.74 -3.11
C GLY A 58 -5.36 -4.53 -2.96
N ALA A 59 -5.47 -5.39 -1.94
CA ALA A 59 -6.71 -6.12 -1.68
C ALA A 59 -7.86 -5.18 -1.26
N GLU A 60 -7.57 -4.19 -0.42
CA GLU A 60 -8.56 -3.20 0.01
C GLU A 60 -8.99 -2.28 -1.13
N LEU A 61 -8.05 -1.81 -1.97
CA LEU A 61 -8.34 -0.97 -3.13
C LEU A 61 -9.16 -1.73 -4.18
N SER A 62 -8.82 -3.00 -4.47
CA SER A 62 -9.65 -3.83 -5.37
C SER A 62 -11.07 -4.05 -4.84
N ALA A 63 -11.25 -4.14 -3.52
CA ALA A 63 -12.58 -4.23 -2.91
C ALA A 63 -13.37 -2.92 -3.00
N ARG A 64 -12.70 -1.76 -3.17
CA ARG A 64 -13.32 -0.45 -3.39
C ARG A 64 -13.66 -0.19 -4.85
N GLU A 65 -12.80 -0.62 -5.77
CA GLU A 65 -13.03 -0.55 -7.23
C GLU A 65 -14.13 -1.50 -7.70
N SER A 66 -14.28 -2.62 -7.03
CA SER A 66 -15.43 -3.50 -7.23
C SER A 66 -16.56 -2.93 -6.37
N PRO A 67 -17.49 -2.10 -6.88
CA PRO A 67 -18.71 -1.86 -6.15
C PRO A 67 -19.29 -3.24 -5.91
N THR A 68 -19.43 -3.59 -4.63
CA THR A 68 -20.11 -4.78 -4.17
C THR A 68 -21.33 -5.02 -5.08
N SER A 69 -21.19 -5.98 -5.99
CA SER A 69 -22.33 -6.55 -6.71
C SER A 69 -22.88 -7.61 -5.77
N VAL A 70 -23.76 -7.17 -4.85
CA VAL A 70 -24.64 -8.04 -4.07
C VAL A 70 -26.01 -7.39 -3.94
#